data_AF-A0AA36JD91-F1
#
_entry.id   AF-A0AA36JD91-F1
#
_cell.length_a   1.000
_cell.length_b   1.000
_cell.length_c   1.000
_cell.angle_alpha   90.00
_cell.angle_beta   90.00
_cell.angle_gamma   90.00
#
_symmetry.space_group_name_H-M   'P 1'
#
loop_
_entity.id
_entity.type
_entity.pdbx_description
1 polymer ?
#
loop_
_entity_poly.entity_id
_entity_poly.type
_entity_poly.pdbx_seq_one_letter_code
_entity_poly.pdbx_strand_id
1 'polypeptide(L)'
;MKFLNMTSHKLVEMPVAHSGQKVTRDWILTHGIASLQVPFDMGSFRKVKGERAEGAKHTTWCIDVVFNPLMVQLFVDDAFCNAMESFRPWVIGLTLKRIEESLNVKLEPSSIKLMKDFRYKAGAL
;
A
#
# COMPACT_ATOMS: atom_id res chain seq x y z
N MET A 1 -6.90 -5.45 -15.41
CA MET A 1 -5.79 -4.85 -14.64
C MET A 1 -6.33 -4.37 -13.29
N LYS A 2 -5.54 -4.44 -12.22
CA LYS A 2 -5.95 -4.02 -10.86
C LYS A 2 -4.93 -3.01 -10.35
N PHE A 3 -5.40 -1.91 -9.76
CA PHE A 3 -4.56 -0.86 -9.20
C PHE A 3 -4.79 -0.76 -7.69
N LEU A 4 -3.73 -0.49 -6.96
CA LEU A 4 -3.76 -0.18 -5.54
C LEU A 4 -3.10 1.19 -5.37
N ASN A 5 -3.87 2.17 -4.94
CA ASN A 5 -3.30 3.46 -4.60
C ASN A 5 -2.94 3.46 -3.11
N MET A 6 -1.68 3.76 -2.83
CA MET A 6 -1.23 4.02 -1.48
C MET A 6 -1.34 5.52 -1.19
N THR A 7 -2.19 5.87 -0.24
CA THR A 7 -2.52 7.26 0.12
C THR A 7 -2.27 7.48 1.61
N SER A 8 -2.32 8.74 2.06
CA SER A 8 -2.13 9.04 3.48
C SER A 8 -3.20 9.96 4.04
N HIS A 9 -3.53 9.76 5.31
CA HIS A 9 -4.39 10.65 6.07
C HIS A 9 -3.98 10.69 7.54
N LYS A 10 -4.01 11.88 8.17
CA LYS A 10 -3.56 12.08 9.56
C LYS A 10 -4.46 11.41 10.62
N LEU A 11 -5.68 11.02 10.24
CA LEU A 11 -6.59 10.28 11.12
C LEU A 11 -6.25 8.79 11.22
N VAL A 12 -5.45 8.25 10.29
CA VAL A 12 -4.94 6.88 10.43
C VAL A 12 -3.88 6.89 11.52
N GLU A 13 -4.06 6.04 12.52
CA GLU A 13 -3.18 5.95 13.67
C GLU A 13 -1.73 5.64 13.28
N MET A 14 -0.79 6.09 14.12
CA MET A 14 0.63 5.75 13.96
C MET A 14 0.84 4.24 14.11
N PRO A 15 1.88 3.67 13.47
CA PRO A 15 2.31 2.32 13.80
C PRO A 15 2.57 2.18 15.30
N VAL A 16 2.18 1.03 15.87
CA VAL A 16 2.25 0.76 17.30
C VAL A 16 3.26 -0.36 17.55
N ALA A 17 4.28 -0.05 18.33
CA ALA A 17 5.21 -1.07 18.84
C ALA A 17 4.57 -1.81 20.02
N HIS A 18 4.90 -3.09 20.18
CA HIS A 18 4.47 -3.88 21.35
C HIS A 18 4.88 -3.25 22.69
N SER A 19 5.97 -2.49 22.71
CA SER A 19 6.45 -1.75 23.88
C SER A 19 5.64 -0.49 24.20
N GLY A 20 4.70 -0.08 23.34
CA GLY A 20 3.99 1.20 23.42
C GLY A 20 4.87 2.42 23.11
N GLN A 21 6.14 2.22 22.75
CA GLN A 21 7.04 3.30 22.39
C GLN A 21 6.59 3.98 21.08
N LYS A 22 6.90 5.28 20.98
CA LYS A 22 6.66 6.05 19.76
C LYS A 22 7.49 5.48 18.63
N VAL A 23 6.82 5.04 17.56
CA VAL A 23 7.47 4.58 16.35
C VAL A 23 8.00 5.77 15.54
N THR A 24 9.28 5.72 15.20
CA THR A 24 9.98 6.68 14.33
C THR A 24 10.67 5.94 13.19
N ARG A 25 11.22 6.69 12.22
CA ARG A 25 12.07 6.13 11.15
C ARG A 25 13.20 5.26 11.72
N ASP A 26 13.97 5.81 12.66
CA ASP A 26 15.14 5.12 13.22
C ASP A 26 14.72 3.90 14.02
N TRP A 27 13.60 4.00 14.75
CA TRP A 27 13.05 2.85 15.46
C TRP A 27 12.77 1.69 14.50
N ILE A 28 12.14 1.98 13.35
CA ILE A 28 11.83 0.97 12.33
C ILE A 28 13.13 0.40 11.75
N LEU A 29 14.13 1.23 11.43
CA LEU A 29 15.44 0.76 10.94
C LEU A 29 16.13 -0.20 11.91
N THR A 30 16.03 0.06 13.21
CA THR A 30 16.68 -0.77 14.24
C THR A 30 15.92 -2.06 14.54
N HIS A 31 14.58 -2.02 14.61
CA HIS A 31 13.78 -3.12 15.15
C HIS A 31 12.93 -3.85 14.09
N GLY A 32 12.90 -3.35 12.85
CA GLY A 32 12.10 -3.90 11.77
C GLY A 32 10.63 -3.47 11.83
N ILE A 33 10.02 -3.39 10.65
CA ILE A 33 8.57 -3.08 10.52
C ILE A 33 7.68 -4.26 10.92
N ALA A 34 8.18 -5.49 10.82
CA ALA A 34 7.40 -6.70 11.11
C ALA A 34 7.04 -6.88 12.59
N SER A 35 7.71 -6.15 13.50
CA SER A 35 7.43 -6.15 14.93
C SER A 35 6.35 -5.13 15.34
N LEU A 36 5.75 -4.44 14.36
CA LEU A 36 4.78 -3.38 14.57
C LEU A 36 3.37 -3.81 14.17
N GLN A 37 2.38 -3.30 14.90
CA GLN A 37 1.03 -3.19 14.37
C GLN A 37 0.96 -1.94 13.50
N VAL A 38 0.56 -2.09 12.23
CA VAL A 38 0.50 -0.99 11.27
C VAL A 38 -0.96 -0.75 10.88
N PRO A 39 -1.61 0.28 11.45
CA PRO A 39 -2.97 0.66 11.09
C PRO A 39 -3.03 1.20 9.66
N PHE A 40 -4.07 0.80 8.94
CA PHE A 40 -4.45 1.43 7.69
C PHE A 40 -5.94 1.25 7.44
N ASP A 41 -6.49 2.18 6.69
CA ASP A 41 -7.87 2.13 6.23
C ASP A 41 -7.92 1.68 4.77
N MET A 42 -9.04 1.05 4.40
CA MET A 42 -9.22 0.48 3.08
C MET A 42 -10.54 0.94 2.49
N GLY A 43 -10.47 1.65 1.36
CA GLY A 43 -11.65 2.08 0.63
C GLY A 43 -12.32 0.94 -0.14
N SER A 44 -13.49 1.24 -0.71
CA SER A 44 -14.21 0.32 -1.59
C SER A 44 -13.54 0.18 -2.96
N PHE A 45 -13.76 -0.96 -3.61
CA PHE A 45 -13.35 -1.18 -5.00
C PHE A 45 -14.13 -0.25 -5.93
N ARG A 46 -13.41 0.43 -6.82
CA ARG A 46 -14.01 1.27 -7.86
C ARG A 46 -13.51 0.88 -9.24
N LYS A 47 -14.38 1.05 -10.24
CA LYS A 47 -13.99 0.89 -11.64
C LYS A 47 -13.19 2.12 -12.06
N VAL A 48 -12.11 1.88 -12.80
CA VAL A 48 -11.30 2.95 -13.40
C VAL A 48 -11.18 2.72 -14.90
N LYS A 49 -10.97 3.80 -15.66
CA LYS A 49 -10.66 3.72 -17.10
C LYS A 49 -9.40 2.85 -17.27
N GLY A 50 -9.55 1.70 -17.92
CA GLY A 50 -8.42 0.85 -18.29
C GLY A 50 -7.64 1.48 -19.43
N GLU A 51 -6.32 1.39 -19.39
CA GLU A 51 -5.47 1.60 -20.57
C GLU A 51 -5.63 0.37 -21.48
N ARG A 52 -5.94 0.59 -22.76
CA ARG A 52 -6.12 -0.49 -23.74
C ARG A 52 -4.79 -0.85 -24.40
N ALA A 53 -4.52 -2.14 -24.48
CA ALA A 53 -4.08 -2.76 -25.73
C ALA A 53 -5.35 -3.31 -26.42
N GLU A 54 -5.60 -2.85 -27.64
CA GLU A 54 -6.51 -3.42 -28.67
C GLU A 54 -7.90 -3.97 -28.23
N GLY A 55 -8.94 -3.16 -28.46
CA GLY A 55 -10.30 -3.65 -28.80
C GLY A 55 -11.22 -4.14 -27.66
N ALA A 56 -10.74 -4.86 -26.65
CA ALA A 56 -11.60 -5.45 -25.62
C ALA A 56 -11.92 -4.47 -24.45
N LYS A 57 -13.15 -4.50 -23.92
CA LYS A 57 -13.53 -3.76 -22.69
C LYS A 57 -13.13 -4.60 -21.46
N HIS A 58 -11.89 -4.50 -20.99
CA HIS A 58 -11.53 -5.06 -19.69
C HIS A 58 -11.93 -4.12 -18.55
N THR A 59 -12.71 -4.64 -17.59
CA THR A 59 -12.98 -3.91 -16.35
C THR A 59 -11.69 -3.84 -15.55
N THR A 60 -11.26 -2.60 -15.26
CA THR A 60 -10.10 -2.33 -14.41
C THR A 60 -10.62 -1.83 -13.07
N TRP A 61 -10.07 -2.39 -12.00
CA TRP A 61 -10.47 -2.07 -10.63
C TRP A 61 -9.35 -1.34 -9.93
N CYS A 62 -9.71 -0.41 -9.05
CA CYS A 62 -8.80 0.28 -8.17
C CYS A 62 -9.33 0.27 -6.75
N ILE A 63 -8.42 0.19 -5.79
CA ILE A 63 -8.67 0.35 -4.37
C ILE A 63 -7.74 1.42 -3.81
N ASP A 64 -8.25 2.25 -2.90
CA ASP A 64 -7.43 3.17 -2.14
C ASP A 64 -7.14 2.58 -0.76
N VAL A 65 -5.87 2.61 -0.39
CA VAL A 65 -5.40 2.18 0.92
C VAL A 65 -4.77 3.39 1.58
N VAL A 66 -5.24 3.71 2.78
CA VAL A 66 -4.91 4.93 3.49
C VAL A 66 -4.05 4.58 4.68
N PHE A 67 -2.81 5.03 4.68
CA PHE A 67 -1.90 4.86 5.80
C PHE A 67 -1.72 6.17 6.58
N ASN A 68 -1.08 6.07 7.74
CA ASN A 68 -0.50 7.25 8.37
C ASN A 68 0.58 7.87 7.46
N PRO A 69 0.74 9.22 7.41
CA PRO A 69 1.75 9.89 6.59
C PRO A 69 3.17 9.36 6.76
N LEU A 70 3.57 8.93 7.97
CA LEU A 70 4.89 8.33 8.21
C LEU A 70 5.14 7.15 7.26
N MET A 71 4.17 6.23 7.14
CA MET A 71 4.33 5.02 6.35
C MET A 71 4.51 5.32 4.86
N VAL A 72 3.73 6.26 4.32
CA VAL A 72 3.84 6.66 2.91
C VAL A 72 5.15 7.39 2.64
N GLN A 73 5.59 8.27 3.56
CA GLN A 73 6.88 8.94 3.47
C GLN A 73 8.05 7.94 3.40
N LEU A 74 8.03 6.93 4.28
CA LEU A 74 9.05 5.86 4.26
C LEU A 74 8.97 5.00 3.00
N PHE A 75 7.78 4.76 2.47
CA PHE A 75 7.58 3.93 1.27
C PHE A 75 8.14 4.58 0.01
N VAL A 76 8.03 5.90 -0.12
CA VAL A 76 8.56 6.66 -1.27
C VAL A 76 10.03 7.06 -1.10
N ASP A 77 10.61 6.89 0.09
CA ASP A 77 12.02 7.14 0.35
C ASP A 77 12.87 5.95 -0.10
N ASP A 78 13.54 6.09 -1.24
CA ASP A 78 14.42 5.06 -1.78
C ASP A 78 15.63 4.78 -0.87
N ALA A 79 16.20 5.80 -0.21
CA ALA A 79 17.33 5.59 0.69
C ALA A 79 16.92 4.75 1.91
N PHE A 80 15.74 5.03 2.47
CA PHE A 80 15.16 4.20 3.52
C PHE A 80 14.87 2.77 3.04
N CYS A 81 14.22 2.63 1.89
CA CYS A 81 13.84 1.33 1.36
C CYS A 81 15.05 0.49 0.93
N ASN A 82 16.16 1.11 0.55
CA ASN A 82 17.42 0.40 0.28
C ASN A 82 18.10 -0.04 1.59
N ALA A 83 18.01 0.76 2.65
CA ALA A 83 18.50 0.36 3.98
C ALA A 83 17.65 -0.75 4.62
N MET A 84 16.36 -0.83 4.26
CA MET A 84 15.44 -1.89 4.68
C MET A 84 14.72 -2.47 3.46
N GLU A 85 15.40 -3.34 2.72
CA GLU A 85 14.88 -3.93 1.47
C GLU A 85 13.54 -4.66 1.65
N SER A 86 13.28 -5.18 2.85
CA SER A 86 12.04 -5.86 3.20
C SER A 86 10.84 -4.92 3.41
N PHE A 87 11.04 -3.60 3.53
CA PHE A 87 9.98 -2.67 3.90
C PHE A 87 8.84 -2.63 2.88
N ARG A 88 9.14 -2.36 1.60
CA ARG A 88 8.12 -2.29 0.54
C ARG A 88 7.39 -3.64 0.37
N PRO A 89 8.09 -4.78 0.22
CA PRO A 89 7.43 -6.08 0.15
C PRO A 89 6.53 -6.37 1.34
N TRP A 90 6.95 -6.01 2.56
CA TRP A 90 6.17 -6.25 3.76
C TRP A 90 4.89 -5.41 3.80
N VAL A 91 4.97 -4.10 3.52
CA VAL A 91 3.80 -3.20 3.50
C VAL A 91 2.82 -3.63 2.40
N ILE A 92 3.33 -4.00 1.22
CA ILE A 92 2.51 -4.53 0.13
C ILE A 92 1.81 -5.83 0.58
N GLY A 93 2.56 -6.79 1.13
CA GLY A 93 2.01 -8.07 1.59
C GLY A 93 0.94 -7.91 2.67
N LEU A 94 1.16 -7.04 3.65
CA LEU A 94 0.18 -6.67 4.67
C LEU A 94 -1.13 -6.18 4.02
N THR A 95 -0.99 -5.28 3.05
CA THR A 95 -2.13 -4.67 2.37
C THR A 95 -2.91 -5.69 1.55
N LEU A 96 -2.23 -6.51 0.75
CA LEU A 96 -2.86 -7.53 -0.09
C LEU A 96 -3.61 -8.54 0.77
N LYS A 97 -2.98 -9.06 1.83
CA LYS A 97 -3.60 -10.02 2.74
C LYS A 97 -4.92 -9.49 3.29
N ARG A 98 -4.95 -8.23 3.72
CA ARG A 98 -6.17 -7.61 4.23
C ARG A 98 -7.26 -7.47 3.15
N ILE A 99 -6.87 -7.13 1.92
CA ILE A 99 -7.80 -7.05 0.79
C ILE A 99 -8.40 -8.43 0.49
N GLU A 100 -7.55 -9.46 0.42
CA GLU A 100 -7.95 -10.85 0.19
C GLU A 100 -8.93 -11.34 1.25
N GLU A 101 -8.62 -11.11 2.53
CA GLU A 101 -9.48 -11.45 3.66
C GLU A 101 -10.81 -10.71 3.64
N SER A 102 -10.78 -9.39 3.39
CA SER A 102 -11.99 -8.55 3.46
C SER A 102 -12.97 -8.83 2.32
N LEU A 103 -12.49 -9.36 1.19
CA LEU A 103 -13.29 -9.53 -0.03
C LEU A 103 -13.41 -10.98 -0.48
N ASN A 104 -12.74 -11.90 0.22
CA ASN A 104 -12.67 -13.29 -0.15
C ASN A 104 -12.19 -13.50 -1.60
N VAL A 105 -11.12 -12.80 -1.98
CA VAL A 105 -10.48 -12.90 -3.30
C VAL A 105 -9.03 -13.37 -3.16
N LYS A 106 -8.46 -13.89 -4.24
CA LYS A 106 -7.01 -14.12 -4.35
C LYS A 106 -6.37 -13.07 -5.25
N LEU A 107 -5.35 -12.40 -4.74
CA LEU A 107 -4.46 -11.50 -5.46
C LEU A 107 -3.14 -12.23 -5.71
N GLU A 108 -2.46 -11.85 -6.79
CA GLU A 108 -1.18 -12.45 -7.16
C GLU A 108 -0.06 -11.46 -6.79
N PRO A 109 0.75 -11.73 -5.75
CA PRO A 109 1.79 -10.79 -5.33
C PRO A 109 2.96 -10.70 -6.31
N SER A 110 3.27 -11.79 -7.02
CA SER A 110 4.40 -11.91 -7.95
C SER A 110 4.28 -10.99 -9.18
N SER A 111 3.07 -10.53 -9.51
CA SER A 111 2.82 -9.65 -10.66
C SER A 111 2.72 -8.17 -10.30
N ILE A 112 2.98 -7.79 -9.04
CA ILE A 112 2.88 -6.41 -8.59
C ILE A 112 4.06 -5.58 -9.10
N LYS A 113 3.73 -4.41 -9.64
CA LYS A 113 4.68 -3.41 -10.13
C LYS A 113 4.35 -2.04 -9.56
N LEU A 114 5.37 -1.32 -9.14
CA LEU A 114 5.22 0.09 -8.79
C LEU A 114 5.10 0.91 -10.07
N MET A 115 4.02 1.67 -10.20
CA MET A 115 3.80 2.55 -11.34
C MET A 115 4.57 3.85 -11.13
N LYS A 116 5.40 4.23 -12.10
CA LYS A 116 6.21 5.47 -12.05
C LYS A 116 5.60 6.63 -12.83
N ASP A 117 4.78 6.32 -13.83
CA ASP A 117 4.24 7.31 -14.76
C ASP A 117 3.11 8.16 -14.17
N PHE A 118 2.49 7.69 -13.08
CA PHE A 118 1.46 8.42 -12.37
C PHE A 118 1.50 8.09 -10.87
N ARG A 119 1.02 9.04 -10.07
CA ARG A 119 1.01 8.92 -8.60
C ARG A 119 -0.28 8.35 -8.03
N TYR A 120 -1.39 8.45 -8.78
CA TYR A 120 -2.70 8.03 -8.31
C TYR A 120 -3.60 7.65 -9.50
N LYS A 121 -4.25 6.49 -9.46
CA LYS A 121 -5.24 6.08 -10.46
C LYS A 121 -6.62 6.60 -10.06
N ALA A 122 -7.06 7.68 -10.68
CA ALA A 122 -8.37 8.26 -10.46
C ALA A 122 -9.50 7.44 -11.08
N GLY A 123 -10.72 7.64 -10.54
CA GLY A 123 -11.95 7.14 -11.13
C GLY A 123 -12.17 7.67 -12.54
N ALA A 124 -12.96 6.93 -13.32
CA ALA A 124 -13.55 7.47 -14.52
C ALA A 124 -14.71 8.39 -14.12
N LEU A 125 -14.58 9.70 -14.35
CA LEU A 125 -15.76 10.53 -14.64
C LEU A 125 -16.40 10.00 -15.93
#